data_AF-A0A8R2AH52-F1
#
_entry.id   AF-A0A8R2AH52-F1
#
_cell.length_a   1.000
_cell.length_b   1.000
_cell.length_c   1.000
_cell.angle_alpha   90.00
_cell.angle_beta   90.00
_cell.angle_gamma   90.00
#
_symmetry.space_group_name_H-M   'P 1'
#
loop_
_entity.id
_entity.type
_entity.pdbx_description
1 polymer ?
#
loop_
_entity_poly.entity_id
_entity_poly.type
_entity_poly.pdbx_seq_one_letter_code
_entity_poly.pdbx_strand_id
1 'polypeptide(L)'
;MSDNDDDYMCDEEEDYGLEYSEDSNSEPDVDLENQYYNSKALKEDVPQAALLSFQKVLELEGGDKGEWGFKALKQMIKINFKLSNFTEMMARYKQLLTYIKSAVTRNHSEKSINSILDYISTSRNMELLQDFYETTLEALKDAKNDRLWFKTNTKLGKLYYDRGDFNKLAKILKQLHQSCQTDEGEDDLKKGTQLLEIYALEIQMYTAQKNNKKLKALYEQSLHIKSAIPHPLIMGVIRECGGKMHLREGEFEKAHTDFFEAFKNYDESGSPRRTTCLKYLVLANMLMKSGINPFDSQEAKPYKNDPEILAMTNLVMAYQNNDINEFESILKHNRNNIMDDPFIREHIEDLLRNIRTQVLIKLIGPYTRIHIPFISKELNIDEKEVENLLVTCILDNTISGRIDQVNSVLELASGRRGAARYGALDKWTTQLAALHQALANKMA
;
A
#
# COMPACT_ATOMS: atom_id res chain seq x y z
N MET A 1 -7.72 -33.02 17.29
CA MET A 1 -6.50 -33.14 18.09
C MET A 1 -5.53 -32.14 17.50
N SER A 2 -5.11 -31.19 18.33
CA SER A 2 -4.37 -30.00 17.96
C SER A 2 -2.87 -30.29 18.03
N ASP A 3 -2.20 -30.27 16.88
CA ASP A 3 -0.74 -30.21 16.79
C ASP A 3 -0.39 -28.73 16.60
N ASN A 4 0.21 -28.14 17.63
CA ASN A 4 0.65 -26.75 17.66
C ASN A 4 2.05 -26.74 18.28
N ASP A 5 2.99 -27.35 17.56
CA ASP A 5 4.43 -27.25 17.80
C ASP A 5 4.98 -26.14 16.89
N ASP A 6 4.90 -24.90 17.38
CA ASP A 6 5.76 -23.81 16.89
C ASP A 6 6.77 -23.54 18.00
N ASP A 7 7.96 -24.10 17.79
CA ASP A 7 9.14 -24.06 18.63
C ASP A 7 9.53 -22.59 18.90
N TYR A 8 9.43 -22.19 20.17
CA TYR A 8 9.80 -20.87 20.68
C TYR A 8 11.34 -20.74 20.74
N MET A 9 11.97 -20.50 19.60
CA MET A 9 13.35 -20.00 19.55
C MET A 9 13.31 -18.46 19.44
N CYS A 10 13.08 -17.78 20.57
CA CYS A 10 13.50 -16.39 20.69
C CYS A 10 15.00 -16.42 21.01
N ASP A 11 15.82 -16.05 20.04
CA ASP A 11 17.25 -15.78 20.20
C ASP A 11 17.47 -14.85 21.41
N GLU A 12 17.88 -15.44 22.54
CA GLU A 12 18.61 -14.72 23.57
C GLU A 12 19.99 -14.45 22.99
N GLU A 13 20.17 -13.31 22.33
CA GLU A 13 21.50 -12.73 22.15
C GLU A 13 22.07 -12.47 23.55
N GLU A 14 22.82 -13.47 24.03
CA GLU A 14 23.67 -13.43 25.21
C GLU A 14 24.68 -12.28 25.07
N ASP A 15 24.33 -11.11 25.59
CA ASP A 15 25.29 -10.06 25.85
C ASP A 15 26.10 -10.43 27.11
N TYR A 16 27.04 -11.38 26.96
CA TYR A 16 28.16 -11.57 27.89
C TYR A 16 29.19 -10.44 27.71
N GLY A 17 28.72 -9.19 27.81
CA GLY A 17 29.56 -8.00 27.92
C GLY A 17 29.97 -7.82 29.38
N LEU A 18 30.97 -8.59 29.84
CA LEU A 18 31.76 -8.22 31.02
C LEU A 18 32.60 -6.98 30.65
N GLU A 19 31.96 -5.81 30.58
CA GLU A 19 32.68 -4.53 30.65
C GLU A 19 33.10 -4.34 32.11
N TYR A 20 34.29 -4.84 32.44
CA TYR A 20 35.01 -4.36 33.61
C TYR A 20 35.27 -2.87 33.38
N SER A 21 34.53 -2.01 34.07
CA SER A 21 34.90 -0.61 34.24
C SER A 21 36.16 -0.56 35.10
N GLU A 22 37.32 -0.74 34.47
CA GLU A 22 38.61 -0.35 35.04
C GLU A 22 38.62 1.18 35.15
N ASP A 23 38.08 1.70 36.25
CA ASP A 23 38.39 2.97 36.92
C ASP A 23 37.13 3.64 37.52
N SER A 24 36.62 3.09 38.63
CA SER A 24 36.00 3.88 39.70
C SER A 24 35.91 3.04 40.98
N ASN A 25 36.79 3.30 41.94
CA ASN A 25 36.66 2.82 43.32
C ASN A 25 35.44 3.49 44.00
N SER A 26 34.26 2.94 43.74
CA SER A 26 33.02 3.26 44.43
C SER A 26 32.34 1.95 44.83
N GLU A 27 32.51 1.56 46.10
CA GLU A 27 31.87 0.40 46.76
C GLU A 27 30.32 0.28 46.64
N PRO A 28 29.49 1.32 46.35
CA PRO A 28 28.03 1.16 46.25
C PRO A 28 27.52 0.30 45.07
N ASP A 29 28.33 0.10 44.02
CA ASP A 29 27.88 -0.57 42.79
C ASP A 29 27.78 -2.10 42.96
N VAL A 30 28.61 -2.69 43.82
CA VAL A 30 28.72 -4.15 44.00
C VAL A 30 27.49 -4.72 44.71
N ASP A 31 26.94 -4.00 45.69
CA ASP A 31 25.74 -4.44 46.42
C ASP A 31 24.48 -4.35 45.55
N LEU A 32 24.37 -3.31 44.73
CA LEU A 32 23.27 -3.14 43.76
C LEU A 32 23.32 -4.20 42.66
N GLU A 33 24.51 -4.50 42.14
CA GLU A 33 24.75 -5.52 41.13
C GLU A 33 24.39 -6.92 41.64
N ASN A 34 24.91 -7.31 42.81
CA ASN A 34 24.61 -8.60 43.44
C ASN A 34 23.11 -8.77 43.69
N GLN A 35 22.43 -7.72 44.13
CA GLN A 35 21.00 -7.78 44.39
C GLN A 35 20.16 -7.80 43.11
N TYR A 36 20.61 -7.17 42.03
CA TYR A 36 19.98 -7.26 40.71
C TYR A 36 20.07 -8.68 40.14
N TYR A 37 21.24 -9.33 40.18
CA TYR A 37 21.39 -10.70 39.68
C TYR A 37 20.62 -11.72 40.52
N ASN A 38 20.61 -11.57 41.85
CA ASN A 38 19.76 -12.39 42.72
C ASN A 38 18.27 -12.23 42.38
N SER A 39 17.83 -11.00 42.07
CA SER A 39 16.45 -10.72 41.64
C SER A 39 16.14 -11.30 40.26
N LYS A 40 17.13 -11.33 39.36
CA LYS A 40 16.99 -11.90 38.01
C LYS A 40 16.86 -13.42 38.07
N ALA A 41 17.58 -14.10 38.94
CA ALA A 41 17.45 -15.55 39.15
C ALA A 41 16.03 -15.92 39.66
N LEU A 42 15.45 -15.10 40.54
CA LEU A 42 14.10 -15.31 41.08
C LEU A 42 12.97 -15.10 40.06
N LYS A 43 13.28 -14.56 38.87
CA LYS A 43 12.30 -14.24 37.83
C LYS A 43 11.62 -15.48 37.26
N GLU A 44 12.33 -16.59 37.16
CA GLU A 44 11.80 -17.84 36.60
C GLU A 44 11.00 -18.63 37.64
N ASP A 45 11.46 -18.62 38.90
CA ASP A 45 10.84 -19.40 39.97
C ASP A 45 9.61 -18.72 40.59
N VAL A 46 9.72 -17.44 40.98
CA VAL A 46 8.66 -16.72 41.71
C VAL A 46 8.57 -15.25 41.25
N PRO A 47 7.78 -14.96 40.20
CA PRO A 47 7.70 -13.62 39.60
C PRO A 47 7.29 -12.50 40.58
N GLN A 48 6.44 -12.81 41.56
CA GLN A 48 5.98 -11.83 42.56
C GLN A 48 7.07 -11.49 43.60
N ALA A 49 7.89 -12.48 43.99
CA ALA A 49 9.02 -12.25 44.90
C ALA A 49 10.13 -11.48 44.18
N ALA A 50 10.33 -11.74 42.89
CA ALA A 50 11.27 -10.98 42.05
C ALA A 50 10.89 -9.50 41.96
N LEU A 51 9.59 -9.16 41.86
CA LEU A 51 9.14 -7.76 41.89
C LEU A 51 9.53 -7.04 43.18
N LEU A 52 9.36 -7.71 44.33
CA LEU A 52 9.75 -7.15 45.63
C LEU A 52 11.27 -7.02 45.76
N SER A 53 12.05 -7.96 45.21
CA SER A 53 13.50 -7.88 45.25
C SER A 53 14.05 -6.79 44.32
N PHE A 54 13.48 -6.62 43.12
CA PHE A 54 13.78 -5.49 42.24
C PHE A 54 13.34 -4.14 42.83
N GLN A 55 12.25 -4.10 43.60
CA GLN A 55 11.84 -2.90 44.33
C GLN A 55 12.88 -2.50 45.38
N LYS A 56 13.51 -3.45 46.06
CA LYS A 56 14.60 -3.16 46.99
C LYS A 56 15.84 -2.58 46.31
N VAL A 57 16.14 -2.97 45.06
CA VAL A 57 17.22 -2.36 44.27
C VAL A 57 16.95 -0.86 44.05
N LEU A 58 15.69 -0.50 43.77
CA LEU A 58 15.28 0.91 43.62
C LEU A 58 15.33 1.70 44.93
N GLU A 59 15.06 1.06 46.06
CA GLU A 59 15.14 1.67 47.38
C GLU A 59 16.60 1.91 47.81
N LEU A 60 17.50 0.97 47.49
CA LEU A 60 18.93 1.08 47.75
C LEU A 60 19.62 2.14 46.90
N GLU A 61 19.10 2.39 45.70
CA GLU A 61 19.56 3.47 44.82
C GLU A 61 19.25 4.87 45.39
N GLY A 62 18.41 4.97 46.45
CA GLY A 62 18.42 6.11 47.38
C GLY A 62 18.08 7.50 46.81
N GLY A 63 17.60 7.58 45.56
CA GLY A 63 17.29 8.83 44.86
C GLY A 63 18.34 9.26 43.82
N ASP A 64 19.54 8.69 43.85
CA ASP A 64 20.56 8.90 42.82
C ASP A 64 20.32 7.94 41.66
N LYS A 65 19.47 8.36 40.73
CA LYS A 65 19.09 7.57 39.56
C LYS A 65 20.33 7.06 38.81
N GLY A 66 20.54 5.75 38.84
CA GLY A 66 21.66 5.05 38.22
C GLY A 66 21.21 4.04 37.18
N GLU A 67 22.17 3.29 36.65
CA GLU A 67 21.94 2.33 35.58
C GLU A 67 21.23 1.06 36.09
N TRP A 68 21.51 0.64 37.32
CA TRP A 68 20.92 -0.55 37.94
C TRP A 68 19.44 -0.39 38.26
N GLY A 69 18.99 0.77 38.73
CA GLY A 69 17.56 1.05 38.88
C GLY A 69 16.82 1.04 37.56
N PHE A 70 17.45 1.53 36.49
CA PHE A 70 16.87 1.47 35.13
C PHE A 70 16.74 0.01 34.63
N LYS A 71 17.80 -0.80 34.81
CA LYS A 71 17.77 -2.24 34.48
C LYS A 71 16.71 -2.98 35.30
N ALA A 72 16.59 -2.70 36.59
CA ALA A 72 15.57 -3.26 37.48
C ALA A 72 14.15 -2.91 37.02
N LEU A 73 13.86 -1.63 36.76
CA LEU A 73 12.56 -1.18 36.26
C LEU A 73 12.18 -1.86 34.94
N LYS A 74 13.13 -2.02 34.01
CA LYS A 74 12.91 -2.75 32.75
C LYS A 74 12.47 -4.20 32.99
N GLN A 75 13.09 -4.90 33.93
CA GLN A 75 12.68 -6.26 34.27
C GLN A 75 11.33 -6.30 34.98
N MET A 76 11.07 -5.36 35.90
CA MET A 76 9.77 -5.25 36.57
C MET A 76 8.62 -5.04 35.58
N ILE A 77 8.82 -4.22 34.54
CA ILE A 77 7.83 -4.00 33.48
C ILE A 77 7.56 -5.31 32.71
N LYS A 78 8.61 -6.05 32.34
CA LYS A 78 8.47 -7.35 31.66
C LYS A 78 7.73 -8.38 32.52
N ILE A 79 8.00 -8.42 33.82
CA ILE A 79 7.33 -9.32 34.77
C ILE A 79 5.87 -8.93 34.95
N ASN A 80 5.57 -7.65 35.17
CA ASN A 80 4.20 -7.16 35.31
C ASN A 80 3.36 -7.39 34.05
N PHE A 81 3.98 -7.29 32.88
CA PHE A 81 3.34 -7.64 31.61
C PHE A 81 2.98 -9.13 31.54
N LYS A 82 3.91 -10.03 31.91
CA LYS A 82 3.63 -11.48 31.98
C LYS A 82 2.51 -11.81 32.98
N LEU A 83 2.46 -11.09 34.10
CA LEU A 83 1.45 -11.26 35.15
C LEU A 83 0.11 -10.55 34.85
N SER A 84 -0.04 -9.90 33.69
CA SER A 84 -1.24 -9.12 33.31
C SER A 84 -1.59 -7.96 34.27
N ASN A 85 -0.63 -7.48 35.06
CA ASN A 85 -0.81 -6.36 35.99
C ASN A 85 -0.50 -5.03 35.31
N PHE A 86 -1.41 -4.59 34.45
CA PHE A 86 -1.23 -3.46 33.56
C PHE A 86 -1.15 -2.09 34.24
N THR A 87 -1.88 -1.88 35.34
CA THR A 87 -1.88 -0.62 36.09
C THR A 87 -0.54 -0.34 36.76
N GLU A 88 -0.01 -1.35 37.44
CA GLU A 88 1.30 -1.28 38.10
C GLU A 88 2.43 -1.18 37.06
N MET A 89 2.32 -1.93 35.96
CA MET A 89 3.24 -1.84 34.83
C MET A 89 3.36 -0.40 34.31
N MET A 90 2.23 0.29 34.14
CA MET A 90 2.19 1.68 33.67
C MET A 90 2.84 2.64 34.67
N ALA A 91 2.63 2.43 35.97
CA ALA A 91 3.28 3.22 37.01
C ALA A 91 4.81 3.06 36.98
N ARG A 92 5.30 1.82 36.85
CA ARG A 92 6.74 1.52 36.69
C ARG A 92 7.30 2.06 35.39
N TYR A 93 6.52 2.04 34.32
CA TYR A 93 6.92 2.65 33.05
C TYR A 93 7.09 4.16 33.16
N LYS A 94 6.13 4.87 33.78
CA LYS A 94 6.27 6.30 34.06
C LYS A 94 7.49 6.61 34.91
N GLN A 95 7.81 5.77 35.90
CA GLN A 95 9.05 5.89 36.69
C GLN A 95 10.29 5.74 35.79
N LEU A 96 10.34 4.71 34.94
CA LEU A 96 11.43 4.47 33.99
C LEU A 96 11.66 5.66 33.06
N LEU A 97 10.59 6.29 32.55
CA LEU A 97 10.69 7.46 31.68
C LEU A 97 11.40 8.65 32.36
N THR A 98 11.39 8.73 33.69
CA THR A 98 12.11 9.80 34.41
C THR A 98 13.63 9.61 34.44
N TYR A 99 14.15 8.42 34.16
CA TYR A 99 15.58 8.11 34.10
C TYR A 99 16.23 8.51 32.77
N ILE A 100 15.41 8.77 31.73
CA ILE A 100 15.87 9.12 30.37
C ILE A 100 16.70 10.42 30.35
N LYS A 101 16.43 11.36 31.26
CA LYS A 101 17.07 12.68 31.26
C LYS A 101 18.41 12.75 31.98
N SER A 102 18.60 11.96 33.05
CA SER A 102 19.67 12.20 34.02
C SER A 102 20.60 11.02 34.29
N ALA A 103 20.12 9.79 34.10
CA ALA A 103 20.80 8.59 34.63
C ALA A 103 21.41 7.70 33.56
N VAL A 104 20.81 7.68 32.37
CA VAL A 104 21.12 6.68 31.35
C VAL A 104 21.40 7.37 30.03
N THR A 105 22.36 6.83 29.27
CA THR A 105 22.68 7.35 27.93
C THR A 105 21.46 7.30 27.01
N ARG A 106 21.38 8.25 26.07
CA ARG A 106 20.28 8.34 25.09
C ARG A 106 20.14 7.05 24.26
N ASN A 107 21.24 6.39 23.95
CA ASN A 107 21.25 5.16 23.16
C ASN A 107 20.70 3.96 23.97
N HIS A 108 21.10 3.81 25.24
CA HIS A 108 20.63 2.72 26.08
C HIS A 108 19.15 2.87 26.45
N SER A 109 18.69 4.10 26.68
CA SER A 109 17.26 4.40 26.88
C SER A 109 16.45 4.13 25.60
N GLU A 110 16.94 4.52 24.42
CA GLU A 110 16.26 4.23 23.14
C GLU A 110 16.15 2.73 22.86
N LYS A 111 17.23 1.96 23.03
CA LYS A 111 17.20 0.48 22.88
C LYS A 111 16.20 -0.16 23.84
N SER A 112 16.18 0.29 25.10
CA SER A 112 15.30 -0.27 26.12
C SER A 112 13.83 0.07 25.89
N ILE A 113 13.50 1.30 25.48
CA ILE A 113 12.13 1.68 25.12
C ILE A 113 11.67 0.91 23.88
N ASN A 114 12.49 0.80 22.84
CA ASN A 114 12.12 0.01 21.65
C ASN A 114 11.87 -1.46 22.02
N SER A 115 12.77 -2.08 22.79
CA SER A 115 12.59 -3.47 23.26
C SER A 115 11.32 -3.65 24.09
N ILE A 116 10.97 -2.69 24.95
CA ILE A 116 9.73 -2.73 25.73
C ILE A 116 8.52 -2.58 24.81
N LEU A 117 8.53 -1.61 23.89
CA LEU A 117 7.42 -1.39 22.94
C LEU A 117 7.21 -2.57 21.99
N ASP A 118 8.28 -3.23 21.54
CA ASP A 118 8.20 -4.43 20.71
C ASP A 118 7.70 -5.64 21.50
N TYR A 119 7.96 -5.71 22.81
CA TYR A 119 7.40 -6.74 23.68
C TYR A 119 5.92 -6.51 24.00
N ILE A 120 5.53 -5.25 24.22
CA ILE A 120 4.13 -4.87 24.51
C ILE A 120 3.28 -4.92 23.24
N SER A 121 3.85 -4.69 22.05
CA SER A 121 3.11 -4.78 20.79
C SER A 121 2.59 -6.19 20.49
N THR A 122 3.13 -7.23 21.14
CA THR A 122 2.59 -8.59 21.13
C THR A 122 1.27 -8.71 21.91
N SER A 123 0.96 -7.75 22.78
CA SER A 123 -0.31 -7.69 23.52
C SER A 123 -1.49 -7.46 22.58
N ARG A 124 -2.62 -8.11 22.87
CA ARG A 124 -3.89 -7.88 22.15
C ARG A 124 -4.64 -6.65 22.64
N ASN A 125 -4.21 -6.02 23.74
CA ASN A 125 -4.92 -4.87 24.31
C ASN A 125 -4.49 -3.56 23.64
N MET A 126 -5.27 -3.11 22.65
CA MET A 126 -5.01 -1.88 21.90
C MET A 126 -5.11 -0.61 22.74
N GLU A 127 -5.97 -0.57 23.77
CA GLU A 127 -6.11 0.62 24.62
C GLU A 127 -4.89 0.83 25.49
N LEU A 128 -4.37 -0.26 26.06
CA LEU A 128 -3.12 -0.24 26.80
C LEU A 128 -1.97 0.24 25.92
N LEU A 129 -1.84 -0.33 24.72
CA LEU A 129 -0.77 0.02 23.81
C LEU A 129 -0.82 1.52 23.42
N GLN A 130 -2.02 2.09 23.26
CA GLN A 130 -2.21 3.53 23.05
C GLN A 130 -1.68 4.35 24.23
N ASP A 131 -2.06 4.02 25.47
CA ASP A 131 -1.61 4.74 26.67
C ASP A 131 -0.08 4.71 26.80
N PHE A 132 0.54 3.55 26.52
CA PHE A 132 1.99 3.42 26.50
C PHE A 132 2.63 4.33 25.46
N TYR A 133 2.14 4.35 24.23
CA TYR A 133 2.68 5.23 23.19
C TYR A 133 2.50 6.72 23.53
N GLU A 134 1.33 7.14 24.02
CA GLU A 134 1.05 8.54 24.37
C GLU A 134 1.95 9.03 25.51
N THR A 135 2.07 8.25 26.58
CA THR A 135 2.95 8.60 27.71
C THR A 135 4.43 8.58 27.34
N THR A 136 4.84 7.67 26.46
CA THR A 136 6.19 7.67 25.89
C THR A 136 6.45 8.97 25.13
N LEU A 137 5.51 9.39 24.26
CA LEU A 137 5.64 10.60 23.47
C LEU A 137 5.67 11.87 24.33
N GLU A 138 4.88 11.94 25.40
CA GLU A 138 4.94 13.04 26.37
C GLU A 138 6.31 13.15 27.03
N ALA A 139 6.89 12.03 27.47
CA ALA A 139 8.22 12.03 28.06
C ALA A 139 9.33 12.36 27.04
N LEU A 140 9.15 11.96 25.77
CA LEU A 140 10.12 12.20 24.71
C LEU A 140 10.13 13.64 24.17
N LYS A 141 9.03 14.41 24.33
CA LYS A 141 8.99 15.84 23.95
C LYS A 141 10.10 16.63 24.63
N ASP A 142 10.41 16.29 25.88
CA ASP A 142 11.44 16.99 26.65
C ASP A 142 12.86 16.46 26.37
N ALA A 143 12.99 15.22 25.89
CA ALA A 143 14.26 14.52 25.73
C ALA A 143 14.97 14.78 24.38
N LYS A 144 14.33 15.51 23.45
CA LYS A 144 14.86 15.85 22.11
C LYS A 144 15.47 14.64 21.36
N ASN A 145 14.80 13.49 21.40
CA ASN A 145 15.18 12.32 20.59
C ASN A 145 14.28 12.19 19.36
N ASP A 146 14.64 12.89 18.28
CA ASP A 146 13.84 12.98 17.05
C ASP A 146 13.57 11.61 16.41
N ARG A 147 14.54 10.68 16.45
CA ARG A 147 14.41 9.36 15.84
C ARG A 147 13.39 8.49 16.56
N LEU A 148 13.50 8.41 17.88
CA LEU A 148 12.58 7.62 18.70
C LEU A 148 11.18 8.25 18.70
N TRP A 149 11.10 9.59 18.77
CA TRP A 149 9.85 10.32 18.65
C TRP A 149 9.13 10.02 17.34
N PHE A 150 9.86 10.04 16.20
CA PHE A 150 9.30 9.70 14.89
C PHE A 150 8.77 8.27 14.86
N LYS A 151 9.60 7.27 15.22
CA LYS A 151 9.19 5.85 15.22
C LYS A 151 7.97 5.58 16.10
N THR A 152 7.94 6.19 17.29
CA THR A 152 6.85 6.02 18.26
C THR A 152 5.55 6.63 17.74
N ASN A 153 5.60 7.83 17.15
CA ASN A 153 4.45 8.45 16.51
C ASN A 153 3.95 7.66 15.30
N THR A 154 4.84 7.14 14.46
CA THR A 154 4.48 6.32 13.31
C THR A 154 3.76 5.04 13.73
N LYS A 155 4.26 4.36 14.79
CA LYS A 155 3.60 3.18 15.37
C LYS A 155 2.22 3.53 15.97
N LEU A 156 2.11 4.65 16.68
CA LEU A 156 0.84 5.15 17.19
C LEU A 156 -0.14 5.50 16.06
N GLY A 157 0.35 6.06 14.96
CA GLY A 157 -0.43 6.32 13.75
C GLY A 157 -1.01 5.04 13.14
N LYS A 158 -0.20 3.99 13.02
CA LYS A 158 -0.66 2.65 12.57
C LYS A 158 -1.75 2.10 13.49
N LEU A 159 -1.60 2.24 14.81
CA LEU A 159 -2.62 1.83 15.79
C LEU A 159 -3.94 2.61 15.62
N TYR A 160 -3.87 3.93 15.42
CA TYR A 160 -5.07 4.73 15.16
C TYR A 160 -5.75 4.39 13.83
N TYR A 161 -4.96 4.04 12.81
CA TYR A 161 -5.50 3.53 11.56
C TYR A 161 -6.25 2.21 11.77
N ASP A 162 -5.67 1.25 12.51
CA ASP A 162 -6.30 -0.05 12.80
C ASP A 162 -7.58 0.10 13.64
N ARG A 163 -7.66 1.12 14.50
CA ARG A 163 -8.88 1.48 15.26
C ARG A 163 -9.93 2.23 14.43
N GLY A 164 -9.57 2.74 13.25
CA GLY A 164 -10.42 3.58 12.41
C GLY A 164 -10.56 5.04 12.90
N ASP A 165 -9.68 5.48 13.79
CA ASP A 165 -9.77 6.76 14.49
C ASP A 165 -9.07 7.88 13.68
N PHE A 166 -9.60 8.17 12.49
CA PHE A 166 -8.91 8.99 11.49
C PHE A 166 -8.65 10.45 11.91
N ASN A 167 -9.44 11.01 12.83
CA ASN A 167 -9.25 12.39 13.31
C ASN A 167 -7.96 12.55 14.13
N LYS A 168 -7.65 11.57 14.97
CA LYS A 168 -6.41 11.57 15.77
C LYS A 168 -5.21 11.26 14.89
N LEU A 169 -5.37 10.32 13.96
CA LEU A 169 -4.36 10.01 12.95
C LEU A 169 -3.95 11.25 12.13
N ALA A 170 -4.93 12.03 11.64
CA ALA A 170 -4.65 13.24 10.88
C ALA A 170 -3.86 14.29 11.68
N LYS A 171 -4.10 14.40 13.01
CA LYS A 171 -3.33 15.29 13.89
C LYS A 171 -1.87 14.84 14.01
N ILE A 172 -1.64 13.54 14.17
CA ILE A 172 -0.29 12.95 14.27
C ILE A 172 0.45 13.11 12.94
N LEU A 173 -0.20 12.82 11.81
CA LEU A 173 0.41 12.97 10.48
C LEU A 173 0.80 14.43 10.22
N LYS A 174 -0.02 15.40 10.63
CA LYS A 174 0.34 16.82 10.56
C LYS A 174 1.60 17.15 11.38
N GLN A 175 1.73 16.60 12.59
CA GLN A 175 2.91 16.80 13.44
C GLN A 175 4.16 16.13 12.83
N LEU A 176 4.01 14.91 12.32
CA LEU A 176 5.09 14.18 11.65
C LEU A 176 5.55 14.93 10.40
N HIS A 177 4.63 15.43 9.58
CA HIS A 177 4.97 16.17 8.37
C HIS A 177 5.69 17.48 8.70
N GLN A 178 5.23 18.23 9.71
CA GLN A 178 5.92 19.43 10.21
C GLN A 178 7.34 19.13 10.70
N SER A 179 7.59 17.95 11.29
CA SER A 179 8.94 17.56 11.74
C SER A 179 9.90 17.24 10.59
N CYS A 180 9.36 16.98 9.40
CA CYS A 180 10.09 16.70 8.17
C CYS A 180 10.16 17.91 7.23
N GLN A 181 9.56 19.05 7.60
CA GLN A 181 9.71 20.31 6.89
C GLN A 181 10.94 21.07 7.40
N THR A 182 11.59 21.77 6.49
CA THR A 182 12.66 22.74 6.77
C THR A 182 12.10 24.01 7.42
N ASP A 183 12.96 24.86 7.97
CA ASP A 183 12.56 26.13 8.60
C ASP A 183 11.87 27.10 7.61
N GLU A 184 12.05 26.87 6.30
CA GLU A 184 11.39 27.62 5.21
C GLU A 184 10.03 27.02 4.79
N GLY A 185 9.63 25.90 5.39
CA GLY A 185 8.36 25.20 5.14
C GLY A 185 8.38 24.23 3.96
N GLU A 186 9.54 24.02 3.32
CA GLU A 186 9.73 23.03 2.26
C GLU A 186 10.11 21.65 2.83
N ASP A 187 9.73 20.58 2.13
CA ASP A 187 10.04 19.20 2.51
C ASP A 187 11.56 18.94 2.55
N ASP A 188 12.07 18.48 3.70
CA ASP A 188 13.49 18.15 3.86
C ASP A 188 13.83 16.84 3.14
N LEU A 189 14.48 16.97 1.99
CA LEU A 189 14.96 15.86 1.17
C LEU A 189 15.93 14.93 1.92
N LYS A 190 16.64 15.40 2.96
CA LYS A 190 17.50 14.55 3.80
C LYS A 190 16.70 13.56 4.64
N LYS A 191 15.43 13.88 4.94
CA LYS A 191 14.48 13.02 5.64
C LYS A 191 13.53 12.31 4.68
N GLY A 192 13.88 12.19 3.39
CA GLY A 192 13.01 11.62 2.36
C GLY A 192 12.43 10.23 2.70
N THR A 193 13.19 9.34 3.35
CA THR A 193 12.68 8.03 3.77
C THR A 193 11.59 8.13 4.84
N GLN A 194 11.74 9.05 5.80
CA GLN A 194 10.72 9.32 6.82
C GLN A 194 9.47 9.94 6.18
N LEU A 195 9.66 10.87 5.25
CA LEU A 195 8.57 11.54 4.54
C LEU A 195 7.74 10.55 3.70
N LEU A 196 8.39 9.61 3.02
CA LEU A 196 7.68 8.53 2.30
C LEU A 196 6.89 7.63 3.26
N GLU A 197 7.36 7.38 4.47
CA GLU A 197 6.60 6.61 5.46
C GLU A 197 5.34 7.38 5.92
N ILE A 198 5.43 8.71 6.08
CA ILE A 198 4.28 9.57 6.37
C ILE A 198 3.27 9.51 5.21
N TYR A 199 3.73 9.71 3.98
CA TYR A 199 2.86 9.67 2.79
C TYR A 199 2.18 8.31 2.62
N ALA A 200 2.88 7.20 2.89
CA ALA A 200 2.26 5.88 2.86
C ALA A 200 1.11 5.74 3.88
N LEU A 201 1.28 6.27 5.11
CA LEU A 201 0.21 6.27 6.11
C LEU A 201 -0.95 7.20 5.75
N GLU A 202 -0.66 8.37 5.18
CA GLU A 202 -1.69 9.28 4.66
C GLU A 202 -2.49 8.65 3.52
N ILE A 203 -1.81 7.96 2.60
CA ILE A 203 -2.42 7.22 1.51
C ILE A 203 -3.34 6.12 2.06
N GLN A 204 -2.90 5.34 3.04
CA GLN A 204 -3.74 4.31 3.67
C GLN A 204 -4.98 4.93 4.31
N MET A 205 -4.82 6.02 5.07
CA MET A 205 -5.94 6.75 5.68
C MET A 205 -6.94 7.26 4.64
N TYR A 206 -6.48 7.95 3.59
CA TYR A 206 -7.37 8.51 2.57
C TYR A 206 -7.97 7.44 1.65
N THR A 207 -7.32 6.30 1.50
CA THR A 207 -7.87 5.12 0.81
C THR A 207 -9.09 4.59 1.57
N ALA A 208 -8.99 4.46 2.90
CA ALA A 208 -10.11 4.05 3.74
C ALA A 208 -11.26 5.09 3.71
N GLN A 209 -10.94 6.39 3.63
CA GLN A 209 -11.93 7.47 3.49
C GLN A 209 -12.47 7.66 2.06
N LYS A 210 -11.95 6.94 1.06
CA LYS A 210 -12.28 7.08 -0.37
C LYS A 210 -12.09 8.51 -0.92
N ASN A 211 -11.10 9.25 -0.43
CA ASN A 211 -10.83 10.62 -0.87
C ASN A 211 -9.81 10.66 -2.03
N ASN A 212 -10.30 10.48 -3.26
CA ASN A 212 -9.46 10.36 -4.46
C ASN A 212 -8.66 11.62 -4.79
N LYS A 213 -9.20 12.82 -4.52
CA LYS A 213 -8.51 14.08 -4.83
C LYS A 213 -7.23 14.26 -4.03
N LYS A 214 -7.27 13.89 -2.74
CA LYS A 214 -6.10 13.96 -1.88
C LYS A 214 -5.09 12.86 -2.20
N LEU A 215 -5.54 11.65 -2.52
CA LEU A 215 -4.66 10.56 -2.93
C LEU A 215 -3.82 10.93 -4.15
N LYS A 216 -4.42 11.62 -5.13
CA LYS A 216 -3.70 12.12 -6.31
C LYS A 216 -2.59 13.10 -5.95
N ALA A 217 -2.91 14.12 -5.14
CA ALA A 217 -1.92 15.11 -4.71
C ALA A 217 -0.76 14.46 -3.93
N LEU A 218 -1.05 13.52 -3.03
CA LEU A 218 -0.04 12.79 -2.26
C LEU A 218 0.85 11.91 -3.14
N TYR A 219 0.27 11.25 -4.13
CA TYR A 219 1.03 10.43 -5.07
C TYR A 219 1.99 11.30 -5.89
N GLU A 220 1.52 12.41 -6.46
CA GLU A 220 2.37 13.35 -7.20
C GLU A 220 3.50 13.91 -6.32
N GLN A 221 3.19 14.28 -5.07
CA GLN A 221 4.20 14.71 -4.09
C GLN A 221 5.23 13.64 -3.78
N SER A 222 4.80 12.37 -3.64
CA SER A 222 5.69 11.26 -3.35
C SER A 222 6.71 10.99 -4.46
N LEU A 223 6.36 11.26 -5.73
CA LEU A 223 7.25 11.11 -6.89
C LEU A 223 8.39 12.13 -6.91
N HIS A 224 8.20 13.29 -6.28
CA HIS A 224 9.24 14.32 -6.19
C HIS A 224 10.33 13.99 -5.15
N ILE A 225 10.05 13.07 -4.21
CA ILE A 225 11.02 12.65 -3.20
C ILE A 225 12.04 11.69 -3.81
N LYS A 226 13.20 12.22 -4.18
CA LYS A 226 14.38 11.42 -4.52
C LYS A 226 15.06 10.92 -3.25
N SER A 227 14.52 9.88 -2.62
CA SER A 227 15.24 9.14 -1.57
C SER A 227 16.23 8.18 -2.20
N ALA A 228 17.45 8.10 -1.65
CA ALA A 228 18.49 7.21 -2.15
C ALA A 228 18.11 5.73 -2.00
N ILE A 229 17.38 5.35 -0.94
CA ILE A 229 16.95 3.97 -0.67
C ILE A 229 15.65 3.97 0.17
N PRO A 230 14.46 3.95 -0.45
CA PRO A 230 13.21 3.70 0.26
C PRO A 230 13.03 2.22 0.62
N HIS A 231 12.28 1.94 1.69
CA HIS A 231 11.94 0.56 2.06
C HIS A 231 10.93 -0.03 1.04
N PRO A 232 11.16 -1.24 0.50
CA PRO A 232 10.31 -1.82 -0.56
C PRO A 232 8.81 -1.79 -0.22
N LEU A 233 8.44 -2.22 0.99
CA LEU A 233 7.04 -2.19 1.44
C LEU A 233 6.36 -0.80 1.34
N ILE A 234 7.08 0.27 1.70
CA ILE A 234 6.54 1.65 1.68
C ILE A 234 6.34 2.08 0.21
N MET A 235 7.32 1.79 -0.63
CA MET A 235 7.23 2.08 -2.06
C MET A 235 6.08 1.31 -2.73
N GLY A 236 5.89 0.04 -2.35
CA GLY A 236 4.78 -0.79 -2.82
C GLY A 236 3.41 -0.18 -2.52
N VAL A 237 3.21 0.34 -1.30
CA VAL A 237 1.94 0.99 -0.90
C VAL A 237 1.67 2.26 -1.72
N ILE A 238 2.70 3.08 -1.92
CA ILE A 238 2.58 4.33 -2.68
C ILE A 238 2.27 4.04 -4.15
N ARG A 239 3.01 3.11 -4.77
CA ARG A 239 2.81 2.68 -6.16
C ARG A 239 1.47 2.00 -6.39
N GLU A 240 1.00 1.17 -5.45
CA GLU A 240 -0.33 0.56 -5.52
C GLU A 240 -1.44 1.64 -5.59
N CYS A 241 -1.30 2.72 -4.81
CA CYS A 241 -2.21 3.85 -4.87
C CYS A 241 -2.15 4.59 -6.21
N GLY A 242 -0.94 4.84 -6.72
CA GLY A 242 -0.72 5.41 -8.05
C GLY A 242 -1.39 4.60 -9.15
N GLY A 243 -1.24 3.28 -9.13
CA GLY A 243 -1.89 2.37 -10.07
C GLY A 243 -3.41 2.45 -10.01
N LYS A 244 -4.00 2.46 -8.80
CA LYS A 244 -5.47 2.60 -8.62
C LYS A 244 -5.99 3.94 -9.11
N MET A 245 -5.23 5.01 -8.90
CA MET A 245 -5.54 6.34 -9.38
C MET A 245 -5.52 6.39 -10.92
N HIS A 246 -4.42 5.97 -11.55
CA HIS A 246 -4.28 5.97 -13.01
C HIS A 246 -5.36 5.13 -13.70
N LEU A 247 -5.75 3.99 -13.10
CA LEU A 247 -6.81 3.14 -13.65
C LEU A 247 -8.17 3.87 -13.70
N ARG A 248 -8.49 4.66 -12.68
CA ARG A 248 -9.72 5.48 -12.64
C ARG A 248 -9.69 6.66 -13.61
N GLU A 249 -8.50 7.16 -13.95
CA GLU A 249 -8.33 8.22 -14.94
C GLU A 249 -8.29 7.68 -16.39
N GLY A 250 -8.33 6.35 -16.56
CA GLY A 250 -8.23 5.70 -17.87
C GLY A 250 -6.81 5.62 -18.42
N GLU A 251 -5.80 5.97 -17.63
CA GLU A 251 -4.38 5.90 -18.00
C GLU A 251 -3.82 4.49 -17.77
N PHE A 252 -4.30 3.51 -18.55
CA PHE A 252 -4.02 2.08 -18.32
C PHE A 252 -2.53 1.71 -18.39
N GLU A 253 -1.75 2.37 -19.25
CA GLU A 253 -0.31 2.10 -19.41
C GLU A 253 0.48 2.52 -18.15
N LYS A 254 0.20 3.71 -17.60
CA LYS A 254 0.82 4.16 -16.34
C LYS A 254 0.36 3.32 -15.15
N ALA A 255 -0.92 2.92 -15.15
CA ALA A 255 -1.43 2.01 -14.12
C ALA A 255 -0.70 0.67 -14.14
N HIS A 256 -0.44 0.11 -15.32
CA HIS A 256 0.32 -1.12 -15.48
C HIS A 256 1.75 -0.99 -14.94
N THR A 257 2.47 0.10 -15.27
CA THR A 257 3.82 0.33 -14.75
C THR A 257 3.84 0.45 -13.24
N ASP A 258 2.89 1.19 -12.65
CA ASP A 258 2.81 1.37 -11.20
C ASP A 258 2.47 0.08 -10.47
N PHE A 259 1.51 -0.71 -10.97
CA PHE A 259 1.18 -2.00 -10.37
C PHE A 259 2.32 -3.02 -10.51
N PHE A 260 3.08 -2.96 -11.61
CA PHE A 260 4.23 -3.84 -11.79
C PHE A 260 5.35 -3.50 -10.79
N GLU A 261 5.69 -2.22 -10.64
CA GLU A 261 6.64 -1.79 -9.61
C GLU A 261 6.14 -2.10 -8.20
N ALA A 262 4.86 -1.89 -7.91
CA ALA A 262 4.26 -2.24 -6.63
C ALA A 262 4.37 -3.74 -6.33
N PHE A 263 4.09 -4.58 -7.32
CA PHE A 263 4.19 -6.04 -7.21
C PHE A 263 5.61 -6.47 -6.88
N LYS A 264 6.63 -5.96 -7.58
CA LYS A 264 8.04 -6.27 -7.29
C LYS A 264 8.44 -5.90 -5.86
N ASN A 265 8.04 -4.70 -5.42
CA ASN A 265 8.29 -4.25 -4.06
C ASN A 265 7.58 -5.11 -3.00
N TYR A 266 6.37 -5.60 -3.27
CA TYR A 266 5.65 -6.51 -2.38
C TYR A 266 6.24 -7.93 -2.37
N ASP A 267 6.77 -8.38 -3.50
CA ASP A 267 7.46 -9.67 -3.62
C ASP A 267 8.77 -9.68 -2.83
N GLU A 268 9.61 -8.64 -3.01
CA GLU A 268 10.85 -8.45 -2.26
C GLU A 268 10.64 -8.33 -0.74
N SER A 269 9.50 -7.76 -0.32
CA SER A 269 9.15 -7.63 1.10
C SER A 269 8.39 -8.83 1.67
N GLY A 270 8.05 -9.84 0.85
CA GLY A 270 7.29 -11.00 1.29
C GLY A 270 5.86 -10.70 1.76
N SER A 271 5.29 -9.56 1.36
CA SER A 271 3.97 -9.12 1.83
C SER A 271 2.85 -9.99 1.24
N PRO A 272 1.81 -10.37 2.03
CA PRO A 272 0.64 -11.07 1.49
C PRO A 272 -0.13 -10.23 0.46
N ARG A 273 0.04 -8.89 0.46
CA ARG A 273 -0.56 -7.99 -0.53
C ARG A 273 -0.08 -8.23 -1.96
N ARG A 274 1.00 -8.99 -2.18
CA ARG A 274 1.50 -9.31 -3.52
C ARG A 274 0.44 -10.01 -4.39
N THR A 275 -0.38 -10.90 -3.80
CA THR A 275 -1.41 -11.63 -4.56
C THR A 275 -2.51 -10.68 -5.03
N THR A 276 -2.98 -9.79 -4.16
CA THR A 276 -3.94 -8.74 -4.51
C THR A 276 -3.38 -7.78 -5.56
N CYS A 277 -2.13 -7.34 -5.40
CA CYS A 277 -1.48 -6.45 -6.36
C CYS A 277 -1.31 -7.12 -7.73
N LEU A 278 -1.01 -8.41 -7.77
CA LEU A 278 -0.93 -9.18 -9.01
C LEU A 278 -2.28 -9.25 -9.73
N LYS A 279 -3.41 -9.37 -9.00
CA LYS A 279 -4.76 -9.27 -9.59
C LYS A 279 -4.96 -7.90 -10.28
N TYR A 280 -4.52 -6.80 -9.65
CA TYR A 280 -4.62 -5.46 -10.24
C TYR A 280 -3.71 -5.27 -11.45
N LEU A 281 -2.49 -5.80 -11.40
CA LEU A 281 -1.56 -5.79 -12.55
C LEU A 281 -2.18 -6.50 -13.76
N VAL A 282 -2.74 -7.70 -13.54
CA VAL A 282 -3.40 -8.47 -14.59
C VAL A 282 -4.60 -7.72 -15.17
N LEU A 283 -5.43 -7.11 -14.32
CA LEU A 283 -6.56 -6.28 -14.74
C LEU A 283 -6.09 -5.10 -15.62
N ALA A 284 -5.06 -4.36 -15.17
CA ALA A 284 -4.51 -3.24 -15.91
C ALA A 284 -3.92 -3.68 -17.27
N ASN A 285 -3.28 -4.84 -17.33
CA ASN A 285 -2.75 -5.41 -18.57
C ASN A 285 -3.85 -5.71 -19.59
N MET A 286 -4.95 -6.34 -19.15
CA MET A 286 -6.11 -6.62 -20.01
C MET A 286 -6.82 -5.33 -20.47
N LEU A 287 -6.89 -4.30 -19.61
CA LEU A 287 -7.47 -2.98 -19.97
C LEU A 287 -6.60 -2.20 -20.96
N MET A 288 -5.27 -2.35 -20.89
CA MET A 288 -4.32 -1.79 -21.85
C MET A 288 -4.45 -2.43 -23.25
N LYS A 289 -5.28 -3.48 -23.41
CA LYS A 289 -5.44 -4.25 -24.65
C LYS A 289 -4.11 -4.85 -25.14
N SER A 290 -3.22 -5.15 -24.20
CA SER A 290 -1.95 -5.81 -24.51
C SER A 290 -2.16 -7.28 -24.80
N GLY A 291 -1.48 -7.80 -25.82
CA GLY A 291 -1.41 -9.24 -26.08
C GLY A 291 -0.36 -9.97 -25.22
N ILE A 292 0.41 -9.24 -24.41
CA ILE A 292 1.52 -9.81 -23.63
C ILE A 292 0.98 -10.39 -22.33
N ASN A 293 1.29 -11.66 -22.05
CA ASN A 293 0.85 -12.30 -20.82
C ASN A 293 1.67 -11.77 -19.62
N PRO A 294 1.04 -11.17 -18.59
CA PRO A 294 1.75 -10.69 -17.40
C PRO A 294 2.49 -11.82 -16.66
N PHE A 295 2.03 -13.08 -16.78
CA PHE A 295 2.64 -14.26 -16.16
C PHE A 295 3.88 -14.79 -16.89
N ASP A 296 4.25 -14.22 -18.04
CA ASP A 296 5.52 -14.55 -18.72
C ASP A 296 6.72 -13.83 -18.09
N SER A 297 6.47 -12.81 -17.25
CA SER A 297 7.51 -12.14 -16.46
C SER A 297 8.15 -13.11 -15.45
N GLN A 298 9.45 -12.94 -15.19
CA GLN A 298 10.17 -13.82 -14.27
C GLN A 298 9.58 -13.77 -12.86
N GLU A 299 9.08 -12.60 -12.46
CA GLU A 299 8.51 -12.33 -11.15
C GLU A 299 7.10 -12.95 -10.98
N ALA A 300 6.25 -12.94 -12.01
CA ALA A 300 4.88 -13.46 -11.90
C ALA A 300 4.74 -14.95 -12.27
N LYS A 301 5.71 -15.52 -13.01
CA LYS A 301 5.67 -16.92 -13.47
C LYS A 301 5.49 -17.96 -12.36
N PRO A 302 6.11 -17.84 -11.17
CA PRO A 302 5.91 -18.79 -10.07
C PRO A 302 4.47 -18.82 -9.54
N TYR A 303 3.75 -17.70 -9.67
CA TYR A 303 2.40 -17.52 -9.12
C TYR A 303 1.28 -18.05 -10.01
N LYS A 304 1.60 -18.50 -11.23
CA LYS A 304 0.60 -18.97 -12.22
C LYS A 304 -0.27 -20.11 -11.71
N ASN A 305 0.28 -20.98 -10.87
CA ASN A 305 -0.41 -22.18 -10.37
C ASN A 305 -1.02 -21.97 -8.96
N ASP A 306 -0.90 -20.78 -8.40
CA ASP A 306 -1.50 -20.46 -7.10
C ASP A 306 -3.04 -20.48 -7.21
N PRO A 307 -3.77 -21.24 -6.37
CA PRO A 307 -5.23 -21.28 -6.41
C PRO A 307 -5.92 -19.91 -6.36
N GLU A 308 -5.32 -18.92 -5.68
CA GLU A 308 -5.89 -17.58 -5.58
C GLU A 308 -5.71 -16.76 -6.88
N ILE A 309 -4.70 -17.08 -7.67
CA ILE A 309 -4.32 -16.37 -8.91
C ILE A 309 -4.75 -17.11 -10.17
N LEU A 310 -4.98 -18.42 -10.08
CA LEU A 310 -5.35 -19.27 -11.21
C LEU A 310 -6.58 -18.74 -11.96
N ALA A 311 -7.55 -18.18 -11.23
CA ALA A 311 -8.72 -17.54 -11.81
C ALA A 311 -8.32 -16.36 -12.74
N MET A 312 -7.36 -15.53 -12.32
CA MET A 312 -6.85 -14.43 -13.15
C MET A 312 -6.02 -14.93 -14.34
N THR A 313 -5.23 -16.00 -14.16
CA THR A 313 -4.51 -16.64 -15.27
C THR A 313 -5.46 -17.15 -16.34
N ASN A 314 -6.55 -17.82 -15.94
CA ASN A 314 -7.56 -18.30 -16.87
C ASN A 314 -8.28 -17.14 -17.57
N LEU A 315 -8.58 -16.05 -16.85
CA LEU A 315 -9.17 -14.84 -17.47
C LEU A 315 -8.27 -14.24 -18.55
N VAL A 316 -6.96 -14.14 -18.29
CA VAL A 316 -6.00 -13.63 -19.29
C VAL A 316 -5.96 -14.53 -20.52
N MET A 317 -5.96 -15.85 -20.34
CA MET A 317 -5.96 -16.79 -21.47
C MET A 317 -7.24 -16.67 -22.30
N ALA A 318 -8.40 -16.60 -21.66
CA ALA A 318 -9.68 -16.37 -22.33
C ALA A 318 -9.71 -15.01 -23.06
N TYR A 319 -9.15 -13.96 -22.46
CA TYR A 319 -9.01 -12.63 -23.07
C TYR A 319 -8.12 -12.69 -24.33
N GLN A 320 -6.96 -13.34 -24.26
CA GLN A 320 -6.03 -13.48 -25.39
C GLN A 320 -6.64 -14.31 -26.54
N ASN A 321 -7.39 -15.35 -26.21
CA ASN A 321 -8.10 -16.19 -27.18
C ASN A 321 -9.35 -15.51 -27.76
N ASN A 322 -9.77 -14.36 -27.20
CA ASN A 322 -11.02 -13.67 -27.53
C ASN A 322 -12.25 -14.58 -27.32
N ASP A 323 -12.25 -15.42 -26.29
CA ASP A 323 -13.38 -16.30 -25.96
C ASP A 323 -14.26 -15.69 -24.87
N ILE A 324 -15.42 -15.15 -25.28
CA ILE A 324 -16.39 -14.52 -24.37
C ILE A 324 -17.03 -15.56 -23.45
N ASN A 325 -17.32 -16.76 -23.97
CA ASN A 325 -18.04 -17.79 -23.21
C ASN A 325 -17.18 -18.34 -22.09
N GLU A 326 -15.90 -18.61 -22.40
CA GLU A 326 -14.93 -19.03 -21.39
C GLU A 326 -14.71 -17.93 -20.36
N PHE A 327 -14.56 -16.67 -20.80
CA PHE A 327 -14.38 -15.52 -19.91
C PHE A 327 -15.57 -15.34 -18.94
N GLU A 328 -16.81 -15.37 -19.43
CA GLU A 328 -18.01 -15.30 -18.59
C GLU A 328 -18.17 -16.50 -17.66
N SER A 329 -17.81 -17.70 -18.14
CA SER A 329 -17.81 -18.91 -17.32
C SER A 329 -16.84 -18.79 -16.15
N ILE A 330 -15.60 -18.33 -16.39
CA ILE A 330 -14.59 -18.14 -15.34
C ILE A 330 -15.07 -17.15 -14.28
N LEU A 331 -15.70 -16.04 -14.69
CA LEU A 331 -16.28 -15.05 -13.78
C LEU A 331 -17.42 -15.62 -12.92
N LYS A 332 -18.27 -16.47 -13.50
CA LYS A 332 -19.37 -17.12 -12.77
C LYS A 332 -18.86 -18.13 -11.74
N HIS A 333 -17.90 -18.97 -12.12
CA HIS A 333 -17.36 -20.02 -11.24
C HIS A 333 -16.44 -19.47 -10.14
N ASN A 334 -15.67 -18.41 -10.42
CA ASN A 334 -14.72 -17.81 -9.49
C ASN A 334 -15.20 -16.48 -8.90
N ARG A 335 -16.53 -16.33 -8.73
CA ARG A 335 -17.16 -15.09 -8.30
C ARG A 335 -16.57 -14.55 -6.99
N ASN A 336 -16.35 -15.41 -5.99
CA ASN A 336 -15.81 -14.99 -4.69
C ASN A 336 -14.38 -14.43 -4.83
N ASN A 337 -13.52 -15.07 -5.63
CA ASN A 337 -12.11 -14.67 -5.74
C ASN A 337 -11.89 -13.35 -6.51
N ILE A 338 -12.82 -12.99 -7.40
CA ILE A 338 -12.70 -11.86 -8.32
C ILE A 338 -13.66 -10.73 -7.94
N MET A 339 -14.94 -11.05 -7.72
CA MET A 339 -15.98 -10.04 -7.53
C MET A 339 -16.03 -9.52 -6.10
N ASP A 340 -15.45 -10.20 -5.10
CA ASP A 340 -15.42 -9.69 -3.72
C ASP A 340 -14.59 -8.40 -3.59
N ASP A 341 -13.61 -8.20 -4.47
CA ASP A 341 -12.85 -6.95 -4.55
C ASP A 341 -13.68 -5.85 -5.25
N PRO A 342 -14.06 -4.76 -4.55
CA PRO A 342 -14.85 -3.68 -5.15
C PRO A 342 -14.13 -2.95 -6.28
N PHE A 343 -12.80 -2.87 -6.23
CA PHE A 343 -11.99 -2.18 -7.24
C PHE A 343 -11.95 -2.97 -8.55
N ILE A 344 -11.81 -4.30 -8.49
CA ILE A 344 -11.85 -5.14 -9.70
C ILE A 344 -13.26 -5.12 -10.31
N ARG A 345 -14.30 -5.18 -9.46
CA ARG A 345 -15.70 -5.16 -9.89
C ARG A 345 -16.06 -3.90 -10.68
N GLU A 346 -15.49 -2.75 -10.33
CA GLU A 346 -15.73 -1.47 -11.02
C GLU A 346 -15.28 -1.50 -12.49
N HIS A 347 -14.23 -2.27 -12.81
CA HIS A 347 -13.61 -2.28 -14.14
C HIS A 347 -13.91 -3.54 -14.96
N ILE A 348 -14.65 -4.51 -14.41
CA ILE A 348 -14.92 -5.78 -15.11
C ILE A 348 -15.87 -5.58 -16.30
N GLU A 349 -16.79 -4.62 -16.21
CA GLU A 349 -17.72 -4.26 -17.29
C GLU A 349 -16.98 -3.68 -18.49
N ASP A 350 -16.00 -2.80 -18.24
CA ASP A 350 -15.12 -2.26 -19.28
C ASP A 350 -14.34 -3.39 -19.98
N LEU A 351 -13.90 -4.39 -19.22
CA LEU A 351 -13.18 -5.53 -19.78
C LEU A 351 -14.07 -6.40 -20.68
N LEU A 352 -15.29 -6.72 -20.24
CA LEU A 352 -16.27 -7.43 -21.06
C LEU A 352 -16.57 -6.66 -22.35
N ARG A 353 -16.74 -5.34 -22.26
CA ARG A 353 -16.96 -4.48 -23.43
C ARG A 353 -15.76 -4.52 -24.39
N ASN A 354 -14.53 -4.52 -23.87
CA ASN A 354 -13.31 -4.62 -24.67
C ASN A 354 -13.22 -5.95 -25.42
N ILE A 355 -13.43 -7.09 -24.76
CA ILE A 355 -13.40 -8.41 -25.42
C ILE A 355 -14.50 -8.49 -26.49
N ARG A 356 -15.73 -8.09 -26.15
CA ARG A 356 -16.86 -8.09 -27.10
C ARG A 356 -16.57 -7.23 -28.32
N THR A 357 -15.90 -6.09 -28.14
CA THR A 357 -15.46 -5.23 -29.25
C THR A 357 -14.45 -5.94 -30.15
N GLN A 358 -13.45 -6.61 -29.58
CA GLN A 358 -12.45 -7.34 -30.37
C GLN A 358 -13.07 -8.52 -31.14
N VAL A 359 -13.91 -9.31 -30.48
CA VAL A 359 -14.65 -10.41 -31.12
C VAL A 359 -15.56 -9.89 -32.22
N LEU A 360 -16.28 -8.79 -31.98
CA LEU A 360 -17.14 -8.16 -32.96
C LEU A 360 -16.36 -7.77 -34.23
N ILE A 361 -15.22 -7.09 -34.09
CA ILE A 361 -14.38 -6.67 -35.22
C ILE A 361 -13.93 -7.89 -36.06
N LYS A 362 -13.53 -8.98 -35.39
CA LYS A 362 -13.13 -10.22 -36.05
C LYS A 362 -14.31 -10.92 -36.73
N LEU A 363 -15.49 -10.91 -36.09
CA LEU A 363 -16.71 -11.54 -36.58
C LEU A 363 -17.24 -10.86 -37.84
N ILE A 364 -17.21 -9.52 -37.90
CA ILE A 364 -17.75 -8.76 -39.03
C ILE A 364 -16.81 -8.74 -40.24
N GLY A 365 -15.52 -9.00 -40.05
CA GLY A 365 -14.47 -8.90 -41.07
C GLY A 365 -14.78 -9.56 -42.43
N PRO A 366 -15.32 -10.80 -42.49
CA PRO A 366 -15.62 -11.46 -43.76
C PRO A 366 -16.95 -11.05 -44.40
N TYR A 367 -17.79 -10.27 -43.72
CA TYR A 367 -19.13 -9.91 -44.19
C TYR A 367 -19.15 -8.52 -44.85
N THR A 368 -20.15 -8.29 -45.71
CA THR A 368 -20.48 -6.95 -46.23
C THR A 368 -21.78 -6.42 -45.64
N ARG A 369 -22.72 -7.32 -45.37
CA ARG A 369 -23.97 -7.08 -44.66
C ARG A 369 -24.15 -8.23 -43.67
N ILE A 370 -24.46 -7.91 -42.42
CA ILE A 370 -24.61 -8.90 -41.35
C ILE A 370 -25.81 -8.54 -40.47
N HIS A 371 -26.61 -9.54 -40.14
CA HIS A 371 -27.80 -9.35 -39.29
C HIS A 371 -27.40 -9.10 -37.84
N ILE A 372 -27.98 -8.09 -37.19
CA ILE A 372 -27.78 -7.79 -35.77
C ILE A 372 -28.20 -8.98 -34.88
N PRO A 373 -29.32 -9.68 -35.13
CA PRO A 373 -29.68 -10.89 -34.39
C PRO A 373 -28.62 -12.01 -34.46
N PHE A 374 -27.86 -12.10 -35.56
CA PHE A 374 -26.77 -13.06 -35.68
C PHE A 374 -25.59 -12.66 -34.78
N ILE A 375 -25.21 -11.39 -34.77
CA ILE A 375 -24.17 -10.85 -33.89
C ILE A 375 -24.56 -11.02 -32.41
N SER A 376 -25.84 -10.76 -32.07
CA SER A 376 -26.37 -10.95 -30.71
C SER A 376 -26.19 -12.36 -30.18
N LYS A 377 -26.50 -13.37 -31.02
CA LYS A 377 -26.31 -14.78 -30.66
C LYS A 377 -24.83 -15.15 -30.49
N GLU A 378 -23.95 -14.62 -31.34
CA GLU A 378 -22.52 -14.93 -31.28
C GLU A 378 -21.82 -14.26 -30.09
N LEU A 379 -22.23 -13.03 -29.74
CA LEU A 379 -21.69 -12.27 -28.60
C LEU A 379 -22.39 -12.56 -27.27
N ASN A 380 -23.47 -13.35 -27.28
CA ASN A 380 -24.29 -13.69 -26.11
C ASN A 380 -24.84 -12.45 -25.35
N ILE A 381 -25.31 -11.44 -26.08
CA ILE A 381 -25.89 -10.20 -25.52
C ILE A 381 -27.17 -9.80 -26.25
N ASP A 382 -27.99 -8.95 -25.61
CA ASP A 382 -29.24 -8.46 -26.20
C ASP A 382 -28.98 -7.63 -27.47
N GLU A 383 -29.90 -7.68 -28.44
CA GLU A 383 -29.79 -6.93 -29.70
C GLU A 383 -29.63 -5.43 -29.47
N LYS A 384 -30.24 -4.86 -28.43
CA LYS A 384 -30.08 -3.44 -28.07
C LYS A 384 -28.66 -3.13 -27.58
N GLU A 385 -28.05 -4.04 -26.83
CA GLU A 385 -26.66 -3.89 -26.39
C GLU A 385 -25.69 -4.00 -27.57
N VAL A 386 -25.96 -4.90 -28.52
CA VAL A 386 -25.19 -4.99 -29.78
C VAL A 386 -25.29 -3.68 -30.55
N GLU A 387 -26.48 -3.11 -30.68
CA GLU A 387 -26.69 -1.84 -31.38
C GLU A 387 -25.92 -0.70 -30.71
N ASN A 388 -25.98 -0.58 -29.38
CA ASN A 388 -25.21 0.41 -28.62
C ASN A 388 -23.69 0.22 -28.78
N LEU A 389 -23.22 -1.04 -28.79
CA LEU A 389 -21.82 -1.36 -29.02
C LEU A 389 -21.38 -0.95 -30.42
N LEU A 390 -22.19 -1.27 -31.45
CA LEU A 390 -21.94 -0.86 -32.83
C LEU A 390 -21.93 0.66 -32.99
N VAL A 391 -22.87 1.38 -32.37
CA VAL A 391 -22.88 2.85 -32.37
C VAL A 391 -21.58 3.40 -31.82
N THR A 392 -21.13 2.90 -30.66
CA THR A 392 -19.85 3.34 -30.08
C THR A 392 -18.69 3.04 -31.03
N CYS A 393 -18.61 1.82 -31.56
CA CYS A 393 -17.51 1.40 -32.42
C CYS A 393 -17.44 2.22 -33.72
N ILE A 394 -18.59 2.62 -34.27
CA ILE A 394 -18.67 3.48 -35.46
C ILE A 394 -18.24 4.91 -35.13
N LEU A 395 -18.67 5.47 -33.99
CA LEU A 395 -18.26 6.81 -33.55
C LEU A 395 -16.74 6.87 -33.26
N ASP A 396 -16.19 5.82 -32.66
CA ASP A 396 -14.75 5.66 -32.39
C ASP A 396 -13.94 5.36 -33.67
N ASN A 397 -14.59 5.29 -34.84
CA ASN A 397 -14.00 4.92 -36.13
C ASN A 397 -13.31 3.54 -36.15
N THR A 398 -13.59 2.67 -35.19
CA THR A 398 -13.08 1.29 -35.15
C THR A 398 -13.78 0.40 -36.17
N ILE A 399 -15.08 0.66 -36.41
CA ILE A 399 -15.89 -0.03 -37.42
C ILE A 399 -16.35 0.97 -38.46
N SER A 400 -16.03 0.71 -39.73
CA SER A 400 -16.52 1.51 -40.86
C SER A 400 -17.81 0.91 -41.42
N GLY A 401 -18.96 1.40 -40.95
CA GLY A 401 -20.26 0.89 -41.38
C GLY A 401 -21.43 1.82 -41.03
N ARG A 402 -22.64 1.37 -41.35
CA ARG A 402 -23.91 2.01 -41.04
C ARG A 402 -24.88 0.97 -40.49
N ILE A 403 -25.69 1.37 -39.53
CA ILE A 403 -26.71 0.53 -38.91
C ILE A 403 -28.04 0.81 -39.64
N ASP A 404 -28.63 -0.22 -40.23
CA ASP A 404 -30.02 -0.20 -40.71
C ASP A 404 -30.92 -0.77 -39.61
N GLN A 405 -31.51 0.13 -38.82
CA GLN A 405 -32.37 -0.25 -37.70
C GLN A 405 -33.71 -0.84 -38.15
N VAL A 406 -34.18 -0.54 -39.36
CA VAL A 406 -35.48 -1.05 -39.87
C VAL A 406 -35.35 -2.53 -40.23
N ASN A 407 -34.26 -2.90 -40.89
CA ASN A 407 -34.01 -4.29 -41.29
C ASN A 407 -33.15 -5.08 -40.29
N SER A 408 -32.68 -4.42 -39.21
CA SER A 408 -31.76 -4.97 -38.21
C SER A 408 -30.48 -5.55 -38.84
N VAL A 409 -29.84 -4.77 -39.72
CA VAL A 409 -28.63 -5.15 -40.47
C VAL A 409 -27.53 -4.11 -40.27
N LEU A 410 -26.29 -4.57 -40.05
CA LEU A 410 -25.11 -3.74 -40.17
C LEU A 410 -24.59 -3.81 -41.61
N GLU A 411 -24.51 -2.66 -42.27
CA GLU A 411 -23.93 -2.52 -43.61
C GLU A 411 -22.51 -1.95 -43.51
N LEU A 412 -21.52 -2.75 -43.89
CA LEU A 412 -20.13 -2.32 -43.85
C LEU A 412 -19.78 -1.49 -45.08
N ALA A 413 -18.99 -0.45 -44.88
CA ALA A 413 -18.56 0.42 -45.96
C ALA A 413 -17.56 -0.33 -46.85
N SER A 414 -18.01 -0.86 -47.99
CA SER A 414 -17.09 -1.31 -49.03
C SER A 414 -16.33 -0.08 -49.56
N GLY A 415 -14.99 -0.15 -49.59
CA GLY A 415 -14.09 0.98 -49.84
C GLY A 415 -14.64 2.04 -50.80
N ARG A 416 -14.92 3.24 -50.27
CA ARG A 416 -15.35 4.40 -51.07
C ARG A 416 -14.23 4.80 -52.03
N ARG A 417 -14.29 4.34 -53.27
CA ARG A 417 -13.38 4.76 -54.34
C ARG A 417 -13.46 6.28 -54.49
N GLY A 418 -12.33 6.98 -54.26
CA GLY A 418 -12.15 8.38 -54.64
C GLY A 418 -12.38 9.45 -53.57
N ALA A 419 -12.85 9.12 -52.34
CA ALA A 419 -13.15 10.11 -51.32
C ALA A 419 -11.95 11.03 -50.98
N ALA A 420 -10.75 10.46 -50.88
CA ALA A 420 -9.53 11.23 -50.63
C ALA A 420 -9.19 12.20 -51.77
N ARG A 421 -9.40 11.78 -53.03
CA ARG A 421 -9.14 12.61 -54.22
C ARG A 421 -10.10 13.80 -54.30
N TYR A 422 -11.40 13.55 -54.08
CA TYR A 422 -12.40 14.62 -54.08
C TYR A 422 -12.18 15.59 -52.92
N GLY A 423 -11.81 15.10 -51.73
CA GLY A 423 -11.47 15.96 -50.59
C GLY A 423 -10.24 16.85 -50.84
N ALA A 424 -9.23 16.35 -51.57
CA ALA A 424 -8.07 17.15 -51.95
C ALA A 424 -8.42 18.24 -52.98
N LEU A 425 -9.24 17.90 -53.99
CA LEU A 425 -9.72 18.86 -54.99
C LEU A 425 -10.55 19.97 -54.34
N ASP A 426 -11.46 19.62 -53.44
CA ASP A 426 -12.33 20.59 -52.75
C ASP A 426 -11.52 21.58 -51.88
N LYS A 427 -10.52 21.07 -51.14
CA LYS A 427 -9.57 21.92 -50.41
C LYS A 427 -8.84 22.88 -51.34
N TRP A 428 -8.36 22.39 -52.49
CA TRP A 428 -7.64 23.22 -53.44
C TRP A 428 -8.54 24.30 -54.05
N THR A 429 -9.76 23.95 -54.45
CA THR A 429 -10.76 24.88 -54.98
C THR A 429 -11.11 25.97 -53.96
N THR A 430 -11.28 25.61 -52.69
CA THR A 430 -11.60 26.57 -51.61
C THR A 430 -10.47 27.57 -51.40
N GLN A 431 -9.22 27.10 -51.40
CA GLN A 431 -8.04 27.97 -51.24
C GLN A 431 -7.85 28.90 -52.45
N LEU A 432 -8.06 28.40 -53.68
CA LEU A 432 -8.02 29.22 -54.89
C LEU A 432 -9.10 30.30 -54.90
N ALA A 433 -10.32 29.98 -54.46
CA ALA A 433 -11.41 30.95 -54.34
C ALA A 433 -11.07 32.06 -53.32
N ALA A 434 -10.54 31.69 -52.15
CA ALA A 434 -10.11 32.64 -51.13
C ALA A 434 -8.97 33.56 -51.63
N LEU A 435 -7.99 32.99 -52.35
CA LEU A 435 -6.90 33.76 -52.96
C LEU A 435 -7.42 34.75 -54.02
N HIS A 436 -8.32 34.30 -54.88
CA HIS A 436 -8.94 35.15 -55.89
C HIS A 436 -9.68 36.32 -55.27
N GLN A 437 -10.47 36.07 -54.21
CA GLN A 437 -11.21 37.11 -53.50
C GLN A 437 -10.28 38.11 -52.79
N ALA A 438 -9.18 37.62 -52.20
CA ALA A 438 -8.17 38.48 -51.60
C ALA A 438 -7.44 39.38 -52.61
N LEU A 439 -7.18 38.88 -53.83
CA LEU A 439 -6.61 39.65 -54.92
C LEU A 439 -7.60 40.69 -55.45
N ALA A 440 -8.86 40.31 -55.66
CA ALA A 440 -9.92 41.21 -56.11
C ALA A 440 -10.12 42.39 -55.14
N ASN A 441 -10.10 42.12 -53.83
CA ASN A 441 -10.24 43.15 -52.79
C ASN A 441 -9.04 44.11 -52.69
N LYS A 442 -7.88 43.78 -53.27
CA LYS A 442 -6.70 44.69 -53.32
C LYS A 442 -6.66 45.53 -54.59
N MET A 443 -7.43 45.15 -55.61
CA MET A 443 -7.50 45.87 -56.89
C MET A 443 -8.66 46.86 -56.96
N ALA A 444 -9.69 46.68 -56.12
CA ALA A 444 -10.67 47.71 -55.77
C ALA A 444 -10.08 48.62 -54.69
#